data_AF-A0A7W0CJP5-F1
#
_entry.id   AF-A0A7W0CJP5-F1
#
_cell.length_a   1.000
_cell.length_b   1.000
_cell.length_c   1.000
_cell.angle_alpha   90.00
_cell.angle_beta   90.00
_cell.angle_gamma   90.00
#
_symmetry.space_group_name_H-M   'P 1'
#
loop_
_entity.id
_entity.type
_entity.pdbx_description
1 polymer ?
#
loop_
_entity_poly.entity_id
_entity_poly.type
_entity_poly.pdbx_seq_one_letter_code
_entity_poly.pdbx_strand_id
1 'polypeptide(L)'
;MEIGEEWAYRERPRALADPVHRVTIVKIRDSDDSIRIRRLDGDDAGLQEWVSYTSLLDRWTDVEPRLNDERRLRVVREASSAAIDTVEYEAALLVVKDCGLGRRVILGRSKTETGVLRIDKPAGMADRLGLTVEELADDPLAFHDRRGALISPWRAARQLMPTIATTFSEGIIEAIHREEAELRSEILYSYPYRQSWEDAGEERKVRLREREPVHALVRQWCGQEAVERFDELIALRHEVVRLGKLLDRAVEALRKRGAAATAATIESDLGVPIAMLMDRDPRP
;
A
#
# COMPACT_ATOMS: atom_id res chain seq x y z
N MET A 1 33.29 -2.68 0.67
CA MET A 1 33.48 -2.31 2.08
C MET A 1 34.66 -3.09 2.58
N GLU A 2 35.73 -2.40 2.97
CA GLU A 2 37.03 -3.00 3.26
C GLU A 2 37.63 -2.48 4.57
N ILE A 3 38.52 -3.26 5.17
CA ILE A 3 39.26 -2.86 6.37
C ILE A 3 40.12 -1.63 6.03
N GLY A 4 40.09 -0.62 6.89
CA GLY A 4 40.81 0.65 6.69
C GLY A 4 39.99 1.73 5.98
N GLU A 5 38.84 1.40 5.37
CA GLU A 5 37.95 2.41 4.81
C GLU A 5 37.28 3.25 5.89
N GLU A 6 37.02 4.51 5.56
CA GLU A 6 36.28 5.43 6.41
C GLU A 6 34.82 5.53 6.01
N TRP A 7 33.96 5.42 7.01
CA TRP A 7 32.52 5.36 6.84
C TRP A 7 31.82 6.32 7.79
N ALA A 8 30.66 6.78 7.35
CA ALA A 8 29.70 7.47 8.17
C ALA A 8 28.91 6.48 9.02
N TYR A 9 28.94 6.65 10.34
CA TYR A 9 28.27 5.80 11.30
C TYR A 9 27.17 6.54 12.05
N ARG A 10 26.04 5.87 12.25
CA ARG A 10 24.95 6.31 13.12
C ARG A 10 24.39 5.11 13.88
N GLU A 11 24.33 5.24 15.20
CA GLU A 11 23.81 4.17 16.08
C GLU A 11 22.39 3.76 15.71
N ARG A 12 21.53 4.75 15.45
CA ARG A 12 20.16 4.56 14.93
C ARG A 12 20.09 4.94 13.45
N PRO A 13 20.34 4.04 12.50
CA PRO A 13 20.50 4.39 11.09
C PRO A 13 19.29 5.08 10.46
N ARG A 14 18.08 4.85 11.00
CA ARG A 14 16.81 5.44 10.53
C ARG A 14 16.41 6.73 11.25
N ALA A 15 17.12 7.13 12.31
CA ALA A 15 16.84 8.36 13.02
C ALA A 15 17.37 9.55 12.21
N LEU A 16 16.48 10.15 11.42
CA LEU A 16 16.76 11.39 10.69
C LEU A 16 17.20 12.45 11.71
N ALA A 17 18.27 13.18 11.41
CA ALA A 17 18.89 14.22 12.25
C ALA A 17 19.94 13.76 13.27
N ASP A 18 20.01 12.49 13.61
CA ASP A 18 21.03 12.04 14.56
C ASP A 18 22.43 12.32 13.98
N PRO A 19 23.38 12.75 14.84
CA PRO A 19 24.73 13.03 14.41
C PRO A 19 25.34 11.80 13.74
N VAL A 20 26.16 12.07 12.74
CA VAL A 20 26.90 11.03 12.03
C VAL A 20 28.36 11.18 12.41
N HIS A 21 28.97 10.07 12.80
CA HIS A 21 30.34 10.01 13.25
C HIS A 21 31.22 9.39 12.17
N ARG A 22 32.44 9.91 12.03
CA ARG A 22 33.45 9.35 11.14
C ARG A 22 34.11 8.16 11.81
N VAL A 23 34.06 7.00 11.19
CA VAL A 23 34.69 5.77 11.72
C VAL A 23 35.56 5.09 10.68
N THR A 24 36.56 4.34 11.13
CA THR A 24 37.33 3.42 10.28
C THR A 24 36.95 1.98 10.58
N ILE A 25 36.83 1.16 9.54
CA ILE A 25 36.62 -0.28 9.68
C ILE A 25 37.92 -0.95 10.13
N VAL A 26 37.88 -1.64 11.27
CA VAL A 26 39.04 -2.35 11.84
C VAL A 26 38.99 -3.84 11.55
N LYS A 27 37.78 -4.44 11.58
CA LYS A 27 37.60 -5.87 11.34
C LYS A 27 36.20 -6.17 10.84
N ILE A 28 36.08 -7.12 9.93
CA ILE A 28 34.81 -7.64 9.43
C ILE A 28 34.68 -9.10 9.90
N ARG A 29 33.50 -9.50 10.36
CA ARG A 29 33.15 -10.92 10.62
C ARG A 29 32.18 -11.39 9.55
N ASP A 30 32.44 -12.57 8.99
CA ASP A 30 31.57 -13.17 7.97
C ASP A 30 30.32 -13.87 8.56
N SER A 31 30.29 -14.11 9.87
CA SER A 31 29.25 -14.94 10.50
C SER A 31 27.97 -14.19 10.92
N ASP A 32 28.07 -12.92 11.32
CA ASP A 32 27.01 -12.23 12.08
C ASP A 32 26.74 -10.78 11.62
N ASP A 33 27.06 -10.42 10.36
CA ASP A 33 26.85 -9.07 9.80
C ASP A 33 27.36 -7.91 10.70
N SER A 34 28.38 -8.22 11.51
CA SER A 34 28.93 -7.32 12.51
C SER A 34 30.33 -6.86 12.10
N ILE A 35 30.55 -5.56 12.26
CA ILE A 35 31.79 -4.90 11.85
C ILE A 35 32.36 -4.21 13.07
N ARG A 36 33.65 -4.41 13.30
CA ARG A 36 34.38 -3.66 14.31
C ARG A 36 34.81 -2.34 13.71
N ILE A 37 34.31 -1.26 14.28
CA ILE A 37 34.65 0.10 13.88
C ILE A 37 35.55 0.75 14.93
N ARG A 38 36.28 1.78 14.52
CA ARG A 38 37.00 2.70 15.40
C ARG A 38 36.52 4.11 15.12
N ARG A 39 36.05 4.81 16.13
CA ARG A 39 35.64 6.22 16.00
C ARG A 39 36.85 7.12 15.79
N LEU A 40 36.75 8.05 14.84
CA LEU A 40 37.80 9.00 14.49
C LEU A 40 37.52 10.41 15.03
N ASP A 41 36.28 10.69 15.44
CA ASP A 41 35.80 11.99 15.88
C ASP A 41 34.94 11.91 17.17
N GLY A 42 34.74 13.06 17.81
CA GLY A 42 33.94 13.22 19.02
C GLY A 42 34.64 12.80 20.32
N ASP A 43 33.88 12.76 21.41
CA ASP A 43 34.38 12.43 22.75
C ASP A 43 34.82 10.95 22.87
N ASP A 44 34.29 10.09 22.01
CA ASP A 44 34.61 8.67 21.92
C ASP A 44 35.73 8.35 20.92
N ALA A 45 36.51 9.34 20.49
CA ALA A 45 37.58 9.12 19.53
C ALA A 45 38.56 8.03 20.00
N GLY A 46 38.83 7.06 19.13
CA GLY A 46 39.66 5.89 19.43
C GLY A 46 38.91 4.69 20.02
N LEU A 47 37.66 4.86 20.48
CA LEU A 47 36.82 3.75 20.93
C LEU A 47 36.60 2.75 19.80
N GLN A 48 36.68 1.47 20.12
CA GLN A 48 36.39 0.38 19.21
C GLN A 48 35.22 -0.45 19.68
N GLU A 49 34.23 -0.64 18.82
CA GLU A 49 33.01 -1.37 19.13
C GLU A 49 32.57 -2.22 17.93
N TRP A 50 31.74 -3.23 18.20
CA TRP A 50 31.08 -4.03 17.17
C TRP A 50 29.71 -3.43 16.89
N VAL A 51 29.45 -3.12 15.63
CA VAL A 51 28.18 -2.55 15.18
C VAL A 51 27.59 -3.39 14.05
N SER A 52 26.29 -3.22 13.80
CA SER A 52 25.63 -3.80 12.63
C SER A 52 26.11 -3.12 11.36
N TYR A 53 26.22 -3.87 10.26
CA TYR A 53 26.41 -3.33 8.91
C TYR A 53 25.41 -2.21 8.59
N THR A 54 24.16 -2.32 9.07
CA THR A 54 23.10 -1.36 8.78
C THR A 54 23.30 0.01 9.44
N SER A 55 24.17 0.11 10.45
CA SER A 55 24.52 1.36 11.12
C SER A 55 25.57 2.18 10.35
N LEU A 56 26.22 1.59 9.34
CA LEU A 56 27.07 2.30 8.40
C LEU A 56 26.21 2.84 7.25
N LEU A 57 26.29 4.15 6.99
CA LEU A 57 25.41 4.84 6.06
C LEU A 57 25.96 4.87 4.65
N ASP A 58 27.11 5.52 4.47
CA ASP A 58 27.85 5.68 3.22
C ASP A 58 29.33 5.86 3.56
N ARG A 59 30.21 5.85 2.55
CA ARG A 59 31.60 6.25 2.73
C ARG A 59 31.66 7.68 3.24
N TRP A 60 32.64 7.99 4.09
CA TRP A 60 32.77 9.33 4.67
C TRP A 60 32.91 10.41 3.60
N THR A 61 33.61 10.11 2.50
CA THR A 61 33.76 11.01 1.34
C THR A 61 32.45 11.33 0.62
N ASP A 62 31.45 10.45 0.72
CA ASP A 62 30.21 10.50 -0.05
C ASP A 62 28.97 10.73 0.84
N VAL A 63 29.18 11.06 2.12
CA VAL A 63 28.09 11.22 3.09
C VAL A 63 27.31 12.52 2.90
N GLU A 64 27.95 13.60 2.45
CA GLU A 64 27.31 14.92 2.41
C GLU A 64 26.05 14.99 1.53
N PRO A 65 26.02 14.41 0.31
CA PRO A 65 24.79 14.30 -0.47
C PRO A 65 23.66 13.58 0.29
N ARG A 66 23.99 12.54 1.07
CA ARG A 66 23.01 11.85 1.92
C ARG A 66 22.42 12.79 2.97
N LEU A 67 23.29 13.50 3.68
CA LEU A 67 22.87 14.43 4.74
C LEU A 67 22.01 15.55 4.17
N ASN A 68 22.30 16.01 2.96
CA ASN A 68 21.48 16.97 2.27
C ASN A 68 20.06 16.43 1.98
N ASP A 69 19.96 15.22 1.43
CA ASP A 69 18.66 14.54 1.21
C ASP A 69 17.90 14.39 2.53
N GLU A 70 18.57 13.99 3.63
CA GLU A 70 17.96 13.85 4.95
C GLU A 70 17.45 15.20 5.51
N ARG A 71 18.19 16.30 5.30
CA ARG A 71 17.77 17.66 5.69
C ARG A 71 16.51 18.07 4.93
N ARG A 72 16.49 17.89 3.62
CA ARG A 72 15.32 18.21 2.78
C ARG A 72 14.12 17.35 3.12
N LEU A 73 14.32 16.04 3.29
CA LEU A 73 13.26 15.11 3.71
C LEU A 73 12.65 15.50 5.06
N ARG A 74 13.45 16.01 6.01
CA ARG A 74 12.93 16.50 7.29
C ARG A 74 11.97 17.66 7.11
N VAL A 75 12.32 18.64 6.27
CA VAL A 75 11.46 19.80 5.97
C VAL A 75 10.14 19.33 5.35
N VAL A 76 10.21 18.40 4.39
CA VAL A 76 9.01 17.80 3.77
C VAL A 76 8.15 17.08 4.80
N ARG A 77 8.76 16.29 5.69
CA ARG A 77 8.05 15.57 6.76
C ARG A 77 7.36 16.53 7.72
N GLU A 78 8.06 17.56 8.16
CA GLU A 78 7.52 18.56 9.08
C GLU A 78 6.30 19.26 8.47
N ALA A 79 6.41 19.68 7.21
CA ALA A 79 5.30 20.26 6.45
C ALA A 79 4.12 19.30 6.24
N SER A 80 4.35 17.98 6.33
CA SER A 80 3.36 16.93 6.11
C SER A 80 2.77 16.35 7.40
N SER A 81 3.27 16.75 8.57
CA SER A 81 2.93 16.15 9.86
C SER A 81 1.44 16.27 10.24
N ALA A 82 0.77 17.34 9.82
CA ALA A 82 -0.65 17.58 10.11
C ALA A 82 -1.60 16.66 9.32
N ALA A 83 -1.09 15.90 8.34
CA ALA A 83 -1.89 14.96 7.56
C ALA A 83 -2.25 13.69 8.32
N ILE A 84 -1.46 13.34 9.33
CA ILE A 84 -1.56 12.07 10.05
C ILE A 84 -2.92 11.97 10.75
N ASP A 85 -3.49 10.78 10.77
CA ASP A 85 -4.79 10.46 11.37
C ASP A 85 -5.98 11.23 10.76
N THR A 86 -5.81 11.81 9.56
CA THR A 86 -6.91 12.41 8.80
C THR A 86 -7.55 11.40 7.86
N VAL A 87 -8.86 11.53 7.62
CA VAL A 87 -9.59 10.71 6.64
C VAL A 87 -8.98 10.83 5.24
N GLU A 88 -8.53 12.03 4.85
CA GLU A 88 -7.87 12.27 3.56
C GLU A 88 -6.56 11.47 3.43
N TYR A 89 -5.77 11.39 4.49
CA TYR A 89 -4.53 10.63 4.51
C TYR A 89 -4.77 9.12 4.44
N GLU A 90 -5.73 8.61 5.21
CA GLU A 90 -6.12 7.20 5.15
C GLU A 90 -6.69 6.81 3.78
N ALA A 91 -7.47 7.69 3.14
CA ALA A 91 -7.96 7.51 1.78
C ALA A 91 -6.81 7.43 0.77
N ALA A 92 -5.82 8.31 0.90
CA ALA A 92 -4.63 8.29 0.06
C ALA A 92 -3.79 7.02 0.23
N LEU A 93 -3.65 6.51 1.47
CA LEU A 93 -2.98 5.24 1.73
C LEU A 93 -3.70 4.07 1.03
N LEU A 94 -5.03 4.04 1.06
CA LEU A 94 -5.83 3.05 0.35
C LEU A 94 -5.59 3.13 -1.17
N VAL A 95 -5.64 4.34 -1.75
CA VAL A 95 -5.37 4.54 -3.18
C VAL A 95 -3.98 4.02 -3.56
N VAL A 96 -2.93 4.41 -2.83
CA VAL A 96 -1.55 3.98 -3.14
C VAL A 96 -1.39 2.47 -2.99
N LYS A 97 -2.05 1.86 -2.01
CA LYS A 97 -2.01 0.41 -1.78
C LYS A 97 -2.65 -0.36 -2.94
N ASP A 98 -3.80 0.10 -3.44
CA ASP A 98 -4.66 -0.70 -4.32
C ASP A 98 -4.69 -0.22 -5.79
N CYS A 99 -4.05 0.89 -6.14
CA CYS A 99 -3.94 1.39 -7.52
C CYS A 99 -3.04 0.56 -8.48
N GLY A 100 -2.43 -0.53 -8.01
CA GLY A 100 -1.60 -1.41 -8.84
C GLY A 100 -0.25 -0.82 -9.28
N LEU A 101 0.12 0.38 -8.80
CA LEU A 101 1.43 1.01 -9.08
C LEU A 101 2.58 0.40 -8.27
N GLY A 102 2.27 -0.45 -7.29
CA GLY A 102 3.24 -1.16 -6.47
C GLY A 102 4.20 -0.20 -5.78
N ARG A 103 5.50 -0.47 -5.84
CA ARG A 103 6.53 0.37 -5.19
C ARG A 103 6.83 1.68 -5.94
N ARG A 104 6.16 1.98 -7.05
CA ARG A 104 6.43 3.19 -7.84
C ARG A 104 5.88 4.46 -7.20
N VAL A 105 4.78 4.33 -6.44
CA VAL A 105 4.24 5.39 -5.60
C VAL A 105 4.19 4.86 -4.19
N ILE A 106 4.76 5.61 -3.26
CA ILE A 106 4.76 5.26 -1.84
C ILE A 106 4.34 6.51 -1.07
N LEU A 107 3.35 6.37 -0.21
CA LEU A 107 2.98 7.38 0.77
C LEU A 107 3.38 6.85 2.15
N GLY A 108 4.34 7.51 2.81
CA GLY A 108 4.80 7.11 4.13
C GLY A 108 5.46 5.72 4.17
N ARG A 109 6.73 5.62 3.76
CA ARG A 109 7.46 4.33 3.75
C ARG A 109 7.68 3.72 5.13
N SER A 110 7.57 4.54 6.17
CA SER A 110 7.80 4.16 7.57
C SER A 110 7.12 5.17 8.50
N LYS A 111 7.01 4.83 9.79
CA LYS A 111 6.56 5.77 10.83
C LYS A 111 7.37 7.08 10.87
N THR A 112 8.60 7.09 10.34
CA THR A 112 9.46 8.28 10.30
C THR A 112 9.34 9.09 9.01
N GLU A 113 8.58 8.61 8.02
CA GLU A 113 8.35 9.26 6.72
C GLU A 113 6.86 9.50 6.45
N THR A 114 6.01 9.42 7.48
CA THR A 114 4.55 9.63 7.36
C THR A 114 4.22 10.95 6.68
N GLY A 115 3.25 10.96 5.77
CA GLY A 115 2.86 12.15 5.00
C GLY A 115 3.76 12.48 3.80
N VAL A 116 4.90 11.79 3.63
CA VAL A 116 5.81 12.02 2.50
C VAL A 116 5.40 11.15 1.31
N LEU A 117 5.20 11.79 0.16
CA LEU A 117 5.01 11.11 -1.12
C LEU A 117 6.37 10.85 -1.76
N ARG A 118 6.59 9.62 -2.18
CA ARG A 118 7.73 9.20 -2.99
C ARG A 118 7.26 8.60 -4.29
N ILE A 119 7.77 9.11 -5.40
CA ILE A 119 7.55 8.57 -6.74
C ILE A 119 8.89 8.09 -7.31
N ASP A 120 9.02 6.78 -7.49
CA ASP A 120 10.14 6.19 -8.20
C ASP A 120 9.90 6.32 -9.72
N LYS A 121 10.92 6.74 -10.47
CA LYS A 121 10.86 6.96 -11.94
C LYS A 121 9.73 7.92 -12.35
N PRO A 122 9.81 9.20 -11.97
CA PRO A 122 8.73 10.18 -12.16
C PRO A 122 8.29 10.33 -13.62
N ALA A 123 9.20 10.25 -14.60
CA ALA A 123 8.84 10.28 -16.01
C ALA A 123 7.86 9.16 -16.43
N GLY A 124 8.07 7.94 -15.93
CA GLY A 124 7.16 6.82 -16.21
C GLY A 124 5.87 6.87 -15.40
N MET A 125 5.82 7.66 -14.33
CA MET A 125 4.58 7.95 -13.60
C MET A 125 3.76 9.01 -14.33
N ALA A 126 4.42 10.07 -14.78
CA ALA A 126 3.83 11.17 -15.53
C ALA A 126 3.10 10.64 -16.78
N ASP A 127 3.78 9.81 -17.58
CA ASP A 127 3.21 9.14 -18.76
C ASP A 127 1.95 8.32 -18.45
N ARG A 128 1.97 7.54 -17.35
CA ARG A 128 0.81 6.73 -16.94
C ARG A 128 -0.38 7.54 -16.46
N LEU A 129 -0.14 8.70 -15.87
CA LEU A 129 -1.17 9.59 -15.35
C LEU A 129 -1.62 10.64 -16.39
N GLY A 130 -0.98 10.68 -17.55
CA GLY A 130 -1.21 11.73 -18.55
C GLY A 130 -0.77 13.13 -18.08
N LEU A 131 0.24 13.18 -17.20
CA LEU A 131 0.82 14.40 -16.64
C LEU A 131 2.24 14.62 -17.18
N THR A 132 2.80 15.80 -16.96
CA THR A 132 4.23 16.06 -17.16
C THR A 132 5.02 15.86 -15.87
N VAL A 133 6.35 15.76 -15.98
CA VAL A 133 7.22 15.62 -14.80
C VAL A 133 7.22 16.91 -13.98
N GLU A 134 7.09 18.05 -14.64
CA GLU A 134 6.99 19.37 -14.03
C GLU A 134 5.71 19.49 -13.19
N GLU A 135 4.58 18.98 -13.69
CA GLU A 135 3.32 18.95 -12.94
C GLU A 135 3.43 18.08 -11.67
N LEU A 136 4.15 16.95 -11.74
CA LEU A 136 4.41 16.12 -10.56
C LEU A 136 5.31 16.81 -9.52
N ALA A 137 6.20 17.70 -9.98
CA ALA A 137 7.22 18.37 -9.18
C ALA A 137 6.89 19.83 -8.84
N ASP A 138 5.66 20.29 -9.08
CA ASP A 138 5.23 21.70 -8.93
C ASP A 138 5.24 22.22 -7.48
N ASP A 139 5.39 21.34 -6.48
CA ASP A 139 5.46 21.77 -5.09
C ASP A 139 6.85 22.35 -4.73
N PRO A 140 6.93 23.54 -4.11
CA PRO A 140 8.21 24.17 -3.74
C PRO A 140 9.10 23.34 -2.81
N LEU A 141 8.53 22.42 -2.03
CA LEU A 141 9.27 21.52 -1.15
C LEU A 141 9.61 20.18 -1.83
N ALA A 142 9.12 19.95 -3.06
CA ALA A 142 9.44 18.76 -3.81
C ALA A 142 10.90 18.75 -4.25
N PHE A 143 11.49 17.55 -4.28
CA PHE A 143 12.85 17.37 -4.74
C PHE A 143 13.17 15.98 -5.24
N HIS A 144 14.18 15.87 -6.10
CA HIS A 144 14.75 14.58 -6.46
C HIS A 144 15.83 14.18 -5.45
N ASP A 145 15.69 12.98 -4.89
CA ASP A 145 16.75 12.37 -4.09
C ASP A 145 17.92 11.93 -4.99
N ARG A 146 19.04 11.54 -4.37
CA ARG A 146 20.21 11.01 -5.08
C ARG A 146 19.95 9.73 -5.91
N ARG A 147 18.81 9.08 -5.72
CA ARG A 147 18.38 7.89 -6.48
C ARG A 147 17.44 8.24 -7.63
N GLY A 148 17.18 9.53 -7.86
CA GLY A 148 16.30 10.04 -8.90
C GLY A 148 14.81 9.88 -8.59
N ALA A 149 14.44 9.50 -7.37
CA ALA A 149 13.05 9.47 -6.95
C ALA A 149 12.60 10.87 -6.55
N LEU A 150 11.37 11.21 -6.93
CA LEU A 150 10.75 12.47 -6.55
C LEU A 150 10.15 12.30 -5.15
N ILE A 151 10.54 13.17 -4.23
CA ILE A 151 10.02 13.28 -2.87
C ILE A 151 9.21 14.57 -2.80
N SER A 152 7.95 14.47 -2.39
CA SER A 152 7.04 15.61 -2.32
C SER A 152 6.26 15.60 -0.99
N PRO A 153 5.81 16.77 -0.49
CA PRO A 153 5.02 16.84 0.73
C PRO A 153 3.60 16.34 0.53
N TRP A 154 2.88 16.19 1.65
CA TRP A 154 1.48 15.79 1.67
C TRP A 154 0.59 16.64 0.76
N ARG A 155 0.84 17.95 0.66
CA ARG A 155 0.08 18.83 -0.23
C ARG A 155 0.08 18.34 -1.67
N ALA A 156 1.25 18.01 -2.21
CA ALA A 156 1.40 17.45 -3.55
C ALA A 156 0.70 16.10 -3.66
N ALA A 157 0.83 15.25 -2.64
CA ALA A 157 0.14 13.97 -2.56
C ALA A 157 -1.37 14.14 -2.67
N ARG A 158 -1.95 15.05 -1.87
CA ARG A 158 -3.39 15.32 -1.84
C ARG A 158 -3.92 15.79 -3.19
N GLN A 159 -3.14 16.57 -3.94
CA GLN A 159 -3.50 17.00 -5.29
C GLN A 159 -3.42 15.86 -6.30
N LEU A 160 -2.47 14.94 -6.14
CA LEU A 160 -2.25 13.82 -7.05
C LEU A 160 -3.22 12.65 -6.84
N MET A 161 -3.67 12.40 -5.61
CA MET A 161 -4.49 11.22 -5.28
C MET A 161 -5.78 11.10 -6.10
N PRO A 162 -6.57 12.17 -6.32
CA PRO A 162 -7.77 12.08 -7.16
C PRO A 162 -7.46 11.63 -8.59
N THR A 163 -6.36 12.13 -9.17
CA THR A 163 -5.91 11.72 -10.50
C THR A 163 -5.55 10.24 -10.53
N ILE A 164 -4.77 9.76 -9.56
CA ILE A 164 -4.43 8.33 -9.44
C ILE A 164 -5.70 7.49 -9.26
N ALA A 165 -6.60 7.90 -8.37
CA ALA A 165 -7.84 7.18 -8.09
C ALA A 165 -8.75 7.08 -9.32
N THR A 166 -8.86 8.16 -10.11
CA THR A 166 -9.64 8.15 -11.36
C THR A 166 -9.01 7.20 -12.38
N THR A 167 -7.70 7.29 -12.61
CA THR A 167 -6.99 6.47 -13.61
C THR A 167 -7.01 4.98 -13.27
N PHE A 168 -6.93 4.62 -11.99
CA PHE A 168 -6.88 3.22 -11.52
C PHE A 168 -8.15 2.79 -10.77
N SER A 169 -9.28 3.41 -11.11
CA SER A 169 -10.54 3.28 -10.38
C SER A 169 -11.05 1.84 -10.27
N GLU A 170 -10.96 1.04 -11.32
CA GLU A 170 -11.45 -0.36 -11.31
C GLU A 170 -10.82 -1.20 -10.19
N GLY A 171 -9.49 -1.18 -10.07
CA GLY A 171 -8.78 -1.95 -9.05
C GLY A 171 -9.02 -1.43 -7.63
N ILE A 172 -9.14 -0.11 -7.48
CA ILE A 172 -9.39 0.53 -6.19
C ILE A 172 -10.81 0.24 -5.69
N ILE A 173 -11.81 0.37 -6.57
CA ILE A 173 -13.20 0.07 -6.22
C ILE A 173 -13.34 -1.42 -5.85
N GLU A 174 -12.72 -2.32 -6.62
CA GLU A 174 -12.72 -3.74 -6.27
C GLU A 174 -12.13 -4.00 -4.88
N ALA A 175 -11.01 -3.35 -4.53
CA ALA A 175 -10.39 -3.47 -3.22
C ALA A 175 -11.30 -2.96 -2.09
N ILE A 176 -11.99 -1.83 -2.28
CA ILE A 176 -12.96 -1.31 -1.31
C ILE A 176 -14.10 -2.31 -1.09
N HIS A 177 -14.66 -2.86 -2.17
CA HIS A 177 -15.75 -3.83 -2.05
C HIS A 177 -15.30 -5.10 -1.31
N ARG A 178 -14.08 -5.57 -1.56
CA ARG A 178 -13.49 -6.71 -0.86
C ARG A 178 -13.31 -6.42 0.62
N GLU A 179 -12.71 -5.28 0.98
CA GLU A 179 -12.50 -4.90 2.37
C GLU A 179 -13.84 -4.73 3.12
N GLU A 180 -14.85 -4.13 2.50
CA GLU A 180 -16.18 -4.04 3.10
C GLU A 180 -16.87 -5.40 3.25
N ALA A 181 -16.69 -6.31 2.29
CA ALA A 181 -17.21 -7.68 2.38
C ALA A 181 -16.53 -8.46 3.52
N GLU A 182 -15.21 -8.34 3.65
CA GLU A 182 -14.42 -8.91 4.76
C GLU A 182 -14.90 -8.36 6.11
N LEU A 183 -15.02 -7.03 6.25
CA LEU A 183 -15.51 -6.41 7.50
C LEU A 183 -16.95 -6.85 7.84
N ARG A 184 -17.84 -6.99 6.84
CA ARG A 184 -19.21 -7.48 7.05
C ARG A 184 -19.24 -8.97 7.39
N SER A 185 -18.40 -9.80 6.76
CA SER A 185 -18.32 -11.24 7.03
C SER A 185 -17.77 -11.50 8.43
N GLU A 186 -16.78 -10.71 8.86
CA GLU A 186 -16.24 -10.73 10.22
C GLU A 186 -17.29 -10.43 11.30
N ILE A 187 -18.24 -9.53 11.01
CA ILE A 187 -19.37 -9.24 11.90
C ILE A 187 -20.33 -10.45 11.97
N LEU A 188 -20.52 -11.17 10.86
CA LEU A 188 -21.49 -12.27 10.75
C LEU A 188 -20.97 -13.62 11.28
N TYR A 189 -19.69 -13.94 11.05
CA TYR A 189 -19.11 -15.29 11.25
C TYR A 189 -18.18 -15.42 12.46
N SER A 190 -18.34 -14.57 13.48
CA SER A 190 -17.50 -14.58 14.69
C SER A 190 -17.33 -16.00 15.28
N TYR A 191 -16.12 -16.56 15.15
CA TYR A 191 -15.74 -17.85 15.75
C TYR A 191 -15.39 -17.66 17.24
N PRO A 192 -15.88 -18.53 18.13
CA PRO A 192 -15.77 -18.35 19.57
C PRO A 192 -14.36 -18.72 20.07
N TYR A 193 -13.47 -17.73 20.17
CA TYR A 193 -12.28 -17.87 21.00
C TYR A 193 -12.15 -16.69 21.97
N ARG A 194 -12.68 -16.92 23.18
CA ARG A 194 -12.22 -16.35 24.46
C ARG A 194 -12.51 -14.88 24.85
N GLN A 195 -13.33 -14.11 24.15
CA GLN A 195 -13.75 -12.79 24.65
C GLN A 195 -15.27 -12.56 24.56
N SER A 196 -15.78 -11.77 25.51
CA SER A 196 -17.18 -11.41 25.71
C SER A 196 -17.87 -11.00 24.41
N TRP A 197 -19.06 -11.56 24.16
CA TRP A 197 -19.84 -11.38 22.93
C TRP A 197 -20.17 -9.93 22.60
N GLU A 198 -20.28 -9.07 23.61
CA GLU A 198 -20.68 -7.67 23.43
C GLU A 198 -19.50 -6.79 22.96
N ASP A 199 -18.29 -7.07 23.45
CA ASP A 199 -17.13 -6.21 23.19
C ASP A 199 -16.57 -6.41 21.76
N ALA A 200 -16.44 -7.66 21.31
CA ALA A 200 -15.82 -7.97 20.02
C ALA A 200 -16.72 -7.65 18.80
N GLY A 201 -18.04 -7.73 18.97
CA GLY A 201 -19.01 -7.38 17.92
C GLY A 201 -19.13 -5.86 17.75
N GLU A 202 -19.08 -5.11 18.85
CA GLU A 202 -19.16 -3.64 18.81
C GLU A 202 -17.86 -3.02 18.29
N GLU A 203 -16.69 -3.54 18.68
CA GLU A 203 -15.39 -3.10 18.15
C GLU A 203 -15.30 -3.19 16.62
N ARG A 204 -15.83 -4.27 16.03
CA ARG A 204 -15.84 -4.44 14.56
C ARG A 204 -16.83 -3.52 13.85
N LYS A 205 -17.99 -3.24 14.45
CA LYS A 205 -18.93 -2.24 13.92
C LYS A 205 -18.34 -0.84 14.00
N VAL A 206 -17.62 -0.51 15.08
CA VAL A 206 -16.87 0.74 15.20
C VAL A 206 -15.83 0.84 14.09
N ARG A 207 -15.05 -0.21 13.86
CA ARG A 207 -14.08 -0.25 12.76
C ARG A 207 -14.71 -0.02 11.38
N LEU A 208 -15.86 -0.64 11.11
CA LEU A 208 -16.58 -0.40 9.85
C LEU A 208 -17.02 1.07 9.74
N ARG A 209 -17.61 1.65 10.79
CA ARG A 209 -18.01 3.07 10.83
C ARG A 209 -16.83 4.03 10.66
N GLU A 210 -15.66 3.67 11.17
CA GLU A 210 -14.43 4.47 11.01
C GLU A 210 -13.89 4.40 9.57
N ARG A 211 -14.08 3.27 8.87
CA ARG A 211 -13.65 3.09 7.47
C ARG A 211 -14.63 3.66 6.45
N GLU A 212 -15.92 3.74 6.77
CA GLU A 212 -16.96 4.33 5.91
C GLU A 212 -16.58 5.70 5.30
N PRO A 213 -16.14 6.72 6.08
CA PRO A 213 -15.77 8.01 5.51
C PRO A 213 -14.55 7.92 4.58
N VAL A 214 -13.61 7.01 4.86
CA VAL A 214 -12.44 6.76 4.00
C VAL A 214 -12.89 6.18 2.67
N HIS A 215 -13.74 5.14 2.69
CA HIS A 215 -14.25 4.52 1.46
C HIS A 215 -15.11 5.48 0.64
N ALA A 216 -15.94 6.30 1.30
CA ALA A 216 -16.75 7.31 0.63
C ALA A 216 -15.89 8.34 -0.12
N LEU A 217 -14.81 8.82 0.53
CA LEU A 217 -13.89 9.77 -0.09
C LEU A 217 -13.15 9.15 -1.28
N VAL A 218 -12.68 7.90 -1.17
CA VAL A 218 -12.02 7.23 -2.29
C VAL A 218 -12.98 7.00 -3.46
N ARG A 219 -14.24 6.60 -3.20
CA ARG A 219 -15.28 6.50 -4.25
C ARG A 219 -15.52 7.84 -4.94
N GLN A 220 -15.56 8.93 -4.17
CA GLN A 220 -15.67 10.28 -4.72
C GLN A 220 -14.50 10.60 -5.65
N TRP A 221 -13.28 10.21 -5.28
CA TRP A 221 -12.09 10.41 -6.12
C TRP A 221 -12.05 9.52 -7.36
N CYS A 222 -12.55 8.29 -7.29
CA CYS A 222 -12.65 7.40 -8.45
C CYS A 222 -13.68 7.90 -9.48
N GLY A 223 -14.64 8.71 -9.03
CA GLY A 223 -15.69 9.27 -9.87
C GLY A 223 -16.93 8.37 -9.94
N GLN A 224 -18.09 9.02 -10.08
CA GLN A 224 -19.39 8.36 -9.99
C GLN A 224 -19.61 7.31 -11.09
N GLU A 225 -19.16 7.58 -12.31
CA GLU A 225 -19.30 6.64 -13.44
C GLU A 225 -18.58 5.31 -13.17
N ALA A 226 -17.38 5.36 -12.58
CA ALA A 226 -16.62 4.16 -12.26
C ALA A 226 -17.32 3.33 -11.17
N VAL A 227 -17.90 4.00 -10.16
CA VAL A 227 -18.68 3.36 -9.10
C VAL A 227 -19.93 2.69 -9.68
N GLU A 228 -20.71 3.42 -10.47
CA GLU A 228 -21.94 2.91 -11.09
C GLU A 228 -21.68 1.72 -12.00
N ARG A 229 -20.62 1.78 -12.82
CA ARG A 229 -20.20 0.68 -13.69
C ARG A 229 -19.83 -0.57 -12.88
N PHE A 230 -19.15 -0.39 -11.76
CA PHE A 230 -18.78 -1.50 -10.89
C PHE A 230 -19.99 -2.09 -10.16
N ASP A 231 -20.92 -1.25 -9.70
CA ASP A 231 -22.17 -1.68 -9.09
C ASP A 231 -23.04 -2.47 -10.09
N GLU A 232 -23.12 -2.01 -11.35
CA GLU A 232 -23.77 -2.74 -12.44
C GLU A 232 -23.09 -4.11 -12.65
N LEU A 233 -21.77 -4.17 -12.66
CA LEU A 233 -21.00 -5.41 -12.79
C LEU A 233 -21.34 -6.38 -11.64
N ILE A 234 -21.41 -5.91 -10.40
CA ILE A 234 -21.84 -6.72 -9.25
C ILE A 234 -23.28 -7.21 -9.45
N ALA A 235 -24.20 -6.34 -9.83
CA ALA A 235 -25.60 -6.70 -10.04
C ALA A 235 -25.74 -7.79 -11.13
N LEU A 236 -25.01 -7.67 -12.23
CA LEU A 236 -24.95 -8.66 -13.29
C LEU A 236 -24.36 -10.00 -12.80
N ARG A 237 -23.30 -9.97 -11.97
CA ARG A 237 -22.75 -11.19 -11.35
C ARG A 237 -23.77 -11.88 -10.46
N HIS A 238 -24.48 -11.14 -9.61
CA HIS A 238 -25.54 -11.69 -8.78
C HIS A 238 -26.66 -12.32 -9.62
N GLU A 239 -27.03 -11.68 -10.72
CA GLU A 239 -28.05 -12.21 -11.62
C GLU A 239 -27.60 -13.50 -12.31
N VAL A 240 -26.36 -13.57 -12.78
CA VAL A 240 -25.78 -14.80 -13.34
C VAL A 240 -25.79 -15.94 -12.32
N VAL A 241 -25.41 -15.68 -11.07
CA VAL A 241 -25.44 -16.68 -10.00
C VAL A 241 -26.88 -17.12 -9.71
N ARG A 242 -27.83 -16.17 -9.65
CA ARG A 242 -29.26 -16.47 -9.43
C ARG A 242 -29.83 -17.36 -10.54
N LEU A 243 -29.52 -17.05 -11.80
CA LEU A 243 -29.91 -17.85 -12.95
C LEU A 243 -29.27 -19.24 -12.93
N GLY A 244 -27.99 -19.34 -12.56
CA GLY A 244 -27.31 -20.62 -12.34
C GLY A 244 -28.02 -21.50 -11.31
N LYS A 245 -28.37 -20.94 -10.15
CA LYS A 245 -29.14 -21.64 -9.10
C LYS A 245 -30.55 -22.04 -9.53
N LEU A 246 -31.20 -21.25 -10.37
CA LEU A 246 -32.51 -21.59 -10.94
C LEU A 246 -32.42 -22.74 -11.94
N LEU A 247 -31.41 -22.69 -12.81
CA LEU A 247 -31.16 -23.70 -13.82
C LEU A 247 -30.79 -25.05 -13.18
N ASP A 248 -29.93 -25.02 -12.16
CA ASP A 248 -29.54 -26.21 -11.39
C ASP A 248 -30.78 -26.92 -10.80
N ARG A 249 -31.66 -26.16 -10.14
CA ARG A 249 -32.93 -26.68 -9.61
C ARG A 249 -33.85 -27.23 -10.71
N ALA A 250 -33.91 -26.60 -11.88
CA ALA A 250 -34.73 -27.06 -12.99
C ALA A 250 -34.19 -28.38 -13.59
N VAL A 251 -32.88 -28.47 -13.78
CA VAL A 251 -32.19 -29.69 -14.23
C VAL A 251 -32.38 -30.82 -13.24
N GLU A 252 -32.23 -30.56 -11.94
CA GLU A 252 -32.46 -31.55 -10.88
C GLU A 252 -33.91 -32.04 -10.86
N ALA A 253 -34.89 -31.14 -11.04
CA ALA A 253 -36.30 -31.49 -11.12
C ALA A 253 -36.63 -32.35 -12.36
N LEU A 254 -36.04 -32.04 -13.52
CA LEU A 254 -36.19 -32.83 -14.75
C LEU A 254 -35.61 -34.24 -14.59
N ARG A 255 -34.42 -34.35 -13.99
CA ARG A 255 -33.79 -35.64 -13.67
C ARG A 255 -34.68 -36.47 -12.73
N LYS A 256 -35.20 -35.87 -11.65
CA LYS A 256 -36.12 -36.54 -10.71
C LYS A 256 -37.41 -37.06 -11.35
N ARG A 257 -37.84 -36.47 -12.47
CA ARG A 257 -39.03 -36.88 -13.24
C ARG A 257 -38.73 -37.82 -14.42
N GLY A 258 -37.48 -38.27 -14.57
CA GLY A 258 -37.08 -39.19 -15.64
C GLY A 258 -36.79 -38.53 -16.99
N ALA A 259 -36.84 -37.19 -17.08
CA ALA A 259 -36.54 -36.44 -18.31
C ALA A 259 -35.03 -36.15 -18.46
N ALA A 260 -34.20 -37.18 -18.29
CA ALA A 260 -32.73 -37.05 -18.24
C ALA A 260 -32.12 -36.55 -19.57
N ALA A 261 -32.69 -36.94 -20.71
CA ALA A 261 -32.22 -36.48 -22.03
C ALA A 261 -32.44 -34.97 -22.23
N THR A 262 -33.59 -34.45 -21.79
CA THR A 262 -33.88 -33.01 -21.83
C THR A 262 -32.97 -32.23 -20.88
N ALA A 263 -32.71 -32.76 -19.69
CA ALA A 263 -31.77 -32.18 -18.74
C ALA A 263 -30.33 -32.09 -19.33
N ALA A 264 -29.86 -33.16 -19.97
CA ALA A 264 -28.56 -33.19 -20.63
C ALA A 264 -28.45 -32.22 -21.82
N THR A 265 -29.55 -32.04 -22.56
CA THR A 265 -29.60 -31.06 -23.66
C THR A 265 -29.46 -29.63 -23.14
N ILE A 266 -30.18 -29.28 -22.07
CA ILE A 266 -30.08 -27.96 -21.43
C ILE A 266 -28.67 -27.67 -20.92
N GLU A 267 -28.01 -28.64 -20.29
CA GLU A 267 -26.61 -28.50 -19.85
C GLU A 267 -25.64 -28.34 -21.04
N SER A 268 -25.88 -29.05 -22.14
CA SER A 268 -25.09 -28.94 -23.37
C SER A 268 -25.27 -27.57 -24.04
N ASP A 269 -26.51 -27.08 -24.13
CA ASP A 269 -26.84 -25.79 -24.77
C ASP A 269 -26.29 -24.59 -23.98
N LEU A 270 -26.13 -24.73 -22.66
CA LEU A 270 -25.51 -23.72 -21.81
C LEU A 270 -24.04 -23.47 -22.18
N GLY A 271 -23.36 -24.46 -22.78
CA GLY A 271 -21.98 -24.37 -23.27
C GLY A 271 -20.91 -24.22 -22.18
N VAL A 272 -21.31 -24.05 -20.92
CA VAL A 272 -20.45 -24.02 -19.72
C VAL A 272 -21.10 -24.83 -18.60
N PRO A 273 -20.31 -25.46 -17.70
CA PRO A 273 -20.88 -26.13 -16.53
C PRO A 273 -21.66 -25.14 -15.66
N ILE A 274 -22.86 -25.53 -15.18
CA ILE A 274 -23.68 -24.71 -14.28
C ILE A 274 -22.88 -24.29 -13.03
N ALA A 275 -22.01 -25.17 -12.53
CA ALA A 275 -21.10 -24.88 -11.43
C ALA A 275 -20.19 -23.67 -11.70
N MET A 276 -19.75 -23.45 -12.95
CA MET A 276 -18.92 -22.28 -13.32
C MET A 276 -19.70 -20.96 -13.32
N LEU A 277 -21.03 -20.99 -13.44
CA LEU A 277 -21.86 -19.80 -13.26
C LEU A 277 -22.02 -19.44 -11.78
N MET A 278 -21.86 -20.42 -10.90
CA MET A 278 -22.00 -20.27 -9.44
C MET A 278 -20.67 -19.98 -8.73
N ASP A 279 -19.52 -20.37 -9.28
CA ASP A 279 -18.17 -20.13 -8.71
C ASP A 279 -17.61 -18.73 -9.02
N ARG A 280 -18.40 -17.84 -9.64
CA ARG A 280 -18.04 -16.43 -9.88
C ARG A 280 -18.34 -15.51 -8.69
N ASP A 281 -18.70 -16.08 -7.55
CA ASP A 281 -18.77 -15.34 -6.29
C ASP A 281 -17.34 -14.87 -5.93
N PRO A 282 -17.14 -13.60 -5.55
CA PRO A 282 -15.99 -13.27 -4.75
C PRO A 282 -16.15 -14.08 -3.45
N ARG A 283 -15.35 -15.13 -3.29
CA ARG A 283 -15.33 -15.85 -2.01
C ARG A 283 -15.04 -14.82 -0.91
N PRO A 284 -15.74 -14.95 0.24
CA PRO A 284 -15.62 -14.01 1.35
C PRO A 284 -14.19 -13.91 1.88
#